data_AF-A0A9R1RVL9-F1
#
_entry.id   AF-A0A9R1RVL9-F1
#
_cell.length_a   1.000
_cell.length_b   1.000
_cell.length_c   1.000
_cell.angle_alpha   90.00
_cell.angle_beta   90.00
_cell.angle_gamma   90.00
#
_symmetry.space_group_name_H-M   'P 1'
#
loop_
_entity.id
_entity.type
_entity.pdbx_description
1 polymer ?
#
loop_
_entity_poly.entity_id
_entity_poly.type
_entity_poly.pdbx_seq_one_letter_code
_entity_poly.pdbx_strand_id
1 'polypeptide(L)'
;MIGEMDADSVVGYFRGKSILITGSTGFLGKVLVEKILRVQPDVKKLYLLIRAPDAESAKLRIQTEIIGREIFHVLKEKHGVQFNNFIEEKICPLLGDIIYENFGLDNAQLEELSKDIDVIVNGAATTNFFERFEAFSGCTLLVPSVHK
;
A
#
# COMPACT_ATOMS: atom_id res chain seq x y z
N MET A 1 -0.99 28.52 10.61
CA MET A 1 0.26 28.47 9.83
C MET A 1 0.51 27.02 9.47
N ILE A 2 0.15 26.63 8.25
CA ILE A 2 0.70 25.42 7.63
C ILE A 2 2.11 25.81 7.21
N GLY A 3 3.12 25.36 7.97
CA GLY A 3 4.51 25.59 7.59
C GLY A 3 4.77 24.97 6.22
N GLU A 4 5.62 25.61 5.41
CA GLU A 4 6.10 25.00 4.17
C GLU A 4 6.63 23.60 4.49
N MET A 5 5.98 22.59 3.91
CA MET A 5 6.34 21.21 4.10
C MET A 5 7.45 20.90 3.10
N ASP A 6 8.69 20.94 3.56
CA ASP A 6 9.86 20.65 2.75
C ASP A 6 9.87 19.17 2.34
N ALA A 7 10.29 18.87 1.11
CA ALA A 7 10.31 17.51 0.58
C ALA A 7 11.18 16.58 1.45
N ASP A 8 12.30 17.08 1.97
CA ASP A 8 13.20 16.30 2.83
C ASP A 8 12.55 15.97 4.18
N SER A 9 11.70 16.87 4.70
CA SER A 9 10.93 16.61 5.93
C SER A 9 9.92 15.48 5.74
N VAL A 10 9.27 15.42 4.57
CA VAL A 10 8.31 14.36 4.23
C VAL A 10 9.03 13.03 4.04
N VAL A 11 10.16 13.03 3.34
CA VAL A 11 11.00 11.82 3.18
C VAL A 11 11.49 11.32 4.54
N GLY A 12 11.95 12.23 5.40
CA GLY A 12 12.40 11.91 6.76
C GLY A 12 11.30 11.31 7.64
N TYR A 13 10.05 11.77 7.48
CA TYR A 13 8.91 11.26 8.25
C TYR A 13 8.65 9.77 8.02
N PHE A 14 8.85 9.26 6.80
CA PHE A 14 8.61 7.85 6.46
C PHE A 14 9.74 6.91 6.87
N ARG A 15 10.87 7.42 7.37
CA ARG A 15 11.97 6.58 7.84
C ARG A 15 11.54 5.70 9.01
N GLY A 16 11.80 4.40 8.91
CA GLY A 16 11.46 3.42 9.95
C GLY A 16 9.97 3.19 10.15
N LYS A 17 9.11 3.77 9.29
CA LYS A 17 7.65 3.65 9.38
C LYS A 17 7.13 2.42 8.64
N SER A 18 6.11 1.80 9.20
CA SER A 18 5.27 0.81 8.51
C SER A 18 4.03 1.49 7.96
N ILE A 19 3.74 1.27 6.68
CA ILE A 19 2.68 1.99 5.95
C ILE A 19 1.71 0.99 5.34
N LEU A 20 0.42 1.14 5.64
CA LEU A 20 -0.65 0.44 4.94
C LEU A 20 -1.13 1.27 3.75
N ILE A 21 -1.14 0.67 2.56
CA ILE A 21 -1.63 1.30 1.33
C ILE A 21 -2.77 0.48 0.76
N THR A 22 -3.95 1.11 0.66
CA THR A 22 -5.07 0.55 -0.09
C THR A 22 -5.05 1.10 -1.52
N GLY A 23 -5.55 0.31 -2.48
CA GLY A 23 -5.59 0.74 -3.89
C GLY A 23 -4.21 0.81 -4.55
N SER A 24 -3.24 0.07 -4.02
CA SER A 24 -1.85 0.03 -4.50
C SER A 24 -1.73 -0.48 -5.95
N THR A 25 -2.69 -1.26 -6.44
CA THR A 25 -2.75 -1.72 -7.83
C THR A 25 -3.25 -0.65 -8.81
N GLY A 26 -3.85 0.44 -8.30
CA GLY A 26 -4.30 1.58 -9.08
C GLY A 26 -3.14 2.36 -9.70
N PHE A 27 -3.46 3.29 -10.61
CA PHE A 27 -2.46 4.08 -11.32
C PHE A 27 -1.57 4.89 -10.36
N LEU A 28 -2.16 5.67 -9.46
CA LEU A 28 -1.42 6.46 -8.47
C LEU A 28 -0.80 5.57 -7.37
N GLY A 29 -1.47 4.48 -6.99
CA GLY A 29 -1.00 3.57 -5.95
C GLY A 29 0.39 3.01 -6.23
N LYS A 30 0.61 2.46 -7.43
CA LYS A 30 1.93 1.91 -7.80
C LYS A 30 3.01 2.99 -7.90
N VAL A 31 2.65 4.20 -8.34
CA VAL A 31 3.57 5.35 -8.38
C VAL A 31 3.99 5.72 -6.96
N LEU A 32 3.05 5.74 -6.01
CA LEU A 32 3.33 6.03 -4.62
C LEU A 32 4.25 4.97 -3.99
N VAL A 33 3.96 3.69 -4.21
CA VAL A 33 4.81 2.58 -3.72
C VAL A 33 6.23 2.71 -4.25
N GLU A 34 6.40 2.89 -5.57
CA GLU A 34 7.72 3.10 -6.19
C GLU A 34 8.43 4.30 -5.58
N LYS A 35 7.72 5.44 -5.49
CA LYS A 35 8.29 6.69 -5.04
C LYS A 35 8.80 6.58 -3.62
N ILE A 36 8.00 6.02 -2.70
CA ILE A 36 8.40 5.82 -1.30
C ILE A 36 9.67 4.96 -1.23
N LEU A 37 9.68 3.80 -1.88
CA LEU A 37 10.83 2.90 -1.86
C LEU A 37 12.09 3.54 -2.46
N ARG A 38 11.93 4.41 -3.46
CA ARG A 38 13.06 5.07 -4.13
C ARG A 38 13.67 6.20 -3.31
N VAL A 39 12.83 7.04 -2.70
CA VAL A 39 13.29 8.23 -1.95
C VAL A 39 13.55 7.97 -0.48
N GLN A 40 12.88 6.97 0.11
CA GLN A 40 13.06 6.55 1.49
C GLN A 40 13.25 5.03 1.57
N PRO A 41 14.46 4.52 1.24
CA PRO A 41 14.74 3.09 1.32
C PRO A 41 14.74 2.56 2.77
N ASP A 42 14.85 3.44 3.77
CA ASP A 42 14.80 3.05 5.20
C ASP A 42 13.35 2.95 5.73
N VAL A 43 12.33 3.00 4.87
CA VAL A 43 10.97 2.61 5.27
C VAL A 43 10.99 1.18 5.81
N LYS A 44 10.24 0.92 6.89
CA LYS A 44 10.27 -0.38 7.56
C LYS A 44 9.55 -1.42 6.72
N LYS A 45 8.27 -1.19 6.42
CA LYS A 45 7.43 -2.10 5.66
C LYS A 45 6.30 -1.36 4.95
N LEU A 46 5.96 -1.79 3.75
CA LEU A 46 4.75 -1.39 3.02
C LEU A 46 3.79 -2.58 3.03
N TYR A 47 2.70 -2.46 3.77
CA TYR A 47 1.57 -3.37 3.72
C TYR A 47 0.67 -2.96 2.57
N LEU A 48 0.53 -3.81 1.56
CA LEU A 48 -0.31 -3.54 0.41
C LEU A 48 -1.59 -4.35 0.54
N LEU A 49 -2.73 -3.68 0.71
CA LEU A 49 -4.02 -4.36 0.76
C LEU A 49 -4.40 -4.83 -0.65
N ILE A 50 -4.48 -6.14 -0.86
CA ILE A 50 -4.72 -6.77 -2.15
C ILE A 50 -5.95 -7.67 -2.08
N ARG A 51 -6.88 -7.43 -3.01
CA ARG A 51 -8.02 -8.30 -3.26
C ARG A 51 -7.58 -9.51 -4.09
N ALA A 52 -7.53 -10.67 -3.46
CA ALA A 52 -7.15 -11.94 -4.05
C ALA A 52 -7.78 -13.10 -3.24
N PRO A 53 -7.97 -14.29 -3.86
CA PRO A 53 -8.52 -15.46 -3.17
C PRO A 53 -7.55 -16.09 -2.15
N ASP A 54 -6.24 -15.93 -2.37
CA ASP A 54 -5.19 -16.56 -1.54
C ASP A 54 -3.86 -15.78 -1.62
N ALA A 55 -2.92 -16.14 -0.75
CA ALA A 55 -1.64 -15.46 -0.60
C ALA A 55 -0.76 -15.49 -1.86
N GLU A 56 -0.79 -16.60 -2.61
CA GLU A 56 0.00 -16.74 -3.84
C GLU A 56 -0.59 -15.88 -4.95
N SER A 57 -1.92 -15.85 -5.07
CA SER A 57 -2.64 -14.95 -5.96
C SER A 57 -2.37 -13.48 -5.64
N ALA A 58 -2.29 -13.10 -4.36
CA ALA A 58 -1.95 -11.74 -3.94
C ALA A 58 -0.51 -11.36 -4.31
N LYS A 59 0.45 -12.26 -4.07
CA LYS A 59 1.85 -12.07 -4.48
C LYS A 59 1.97 -11.93 -5.99
N LEU A 60 1.34 -12.82 -6.76
CA LEU A 60 1.33 -12.75 -8.22
C LEU A 60 0.75 -11.43 -8.71
N ARG A 61 -0.33 -10.95 -8.08
CA ARG A 61 -0.94 -9.67 -8.42
C ARG A 61 -0.01 -8.49 -8.14
N ILE A 62 0.70 -8.47 -7.00
CA ILE A 62 1.72 -7.45 -6.73
C ILE A 62 2.83 -7.51 -7.78
N GLN A 63 3.32 -8.71 -8.10
CA GLN A 63 4.38 -8.89 -9.09
C GLN A 63 3.96 -8.40 -10.47
N THR A 64 2.75 -8.71 -10.91
CA THR A 64 2.28 -8.38 -12.27
C THR A 64 1.71 -6.97 -12.41
N GLU A 65 0.99 -6.47 -11.39
CA GLU A 65 0.30 -5.18 -11.46
C GLU A 65 1.13 -4.01 -10.95
N ILE A 66 2.12 -4.26 -10.08
CA ILE A 66 2.91 -3.22 -9.41
C ILE A 66 4.39 -3.35 -9.80
N ILE A 67 5.10 -4.38 -9.32
CA ILE A 67 6.57 -4.51 -9.39
C ILE A 67 7.06 -4.78 -10.83
N GLY A 68 6.26 -5.49 -11.61
CA GLY A 68 6.52 -5.81 -13.01
C GLY A 68 6.32 -4.62 -13.95
N ARG A 69 5.76 -3.49 -13.49
CA ARG A 69 5.51 -2.32 -14.33
C ARG A 69 6.77 -1.51 -14.58
N GLU A 70 6.80 -0.82 -15.71
CA GLU A 70 7.93 -0.02 -16.17
C GLU A 70 8.38 1.05 -15.16
N ILE A 71 7.45 1.58 -14.36
CA ILE A 71 7.78 2.59 -13.35
C ILE A 71 8.80 2.09 -12.32
N PHE A 72 8.87 0.78 -12.07
CA PHE A 72 9.86 0.18 -11.16
C PHE A 72 11.24 -0.02 -11.80
N HIS A 73 11.43 0.31 -13.07
CA HIS A 73 12.71 0.16 -13.76
C HIS A 73 13.85 0.88 -13.02
N VAL A 74 13.62 2.11 -12.54
CA VAL A 74 14.63 2.88 -11.79
C VAL A 74 15.05 2.16 -10.51
N LEU A 75 14.11 1.55 -9.77
CA LEU A 75 14.43 0.74 -8.59
C LEU A 75 15.17 -0.56 -8.98
N LYS A 76 14.78 -1.21 -10.08
CA LYS A 76 15.45 -2.41 -10.60
C LYS A 76 16.90 -2.11 -10.95
N GLU A 77 17.18 -1.01 -11.64
CA GLU A 77 18.54 -0.60 -11.96
C GLU A 77 19.34 -0.23 -10.70
N LYS A 78 18.73 0.53 -9.79
CA LYS A 78 19.38 0.97 -8.54
C LYS A 78 19.82 -0.21 -7.66
N HIS A 79 19.00 -1.25 -7.54
CA HIS A 79 19.26 -2.40 -6.67
C HIS A 79 19.87 -3.61 -7.41
N GLY A 80 19.79 -3.66 -8.74
CA GLY A 80 20.34 -4.72 -9.57
C GLY A 80 19.89 -6.11 -9.10
N VAL A 81 20.87 -6.98 -8.86
CA VAL A 81 20.63 -8.36 -8.40
C VAL A 81 19.94 -8.46 -7.03
N GLN A 82 20.01 -7.40 -6.21
CA GLN A 82 19.39 -7.36 -4.89
C GLN A 82 17.94 -6.86 -4.92
N PHE A 83 17.42 -6.47 -6.09
CA PHE A 83 16.09 -5.89 -6.21
C PHE A 83 14.99 -6.79 -5.63
N ASN A 84 15.01 -8.08 -5.95
CA ASN A 84 13.98 -9.01 -5.45
C ASN A 84 14.03 -9.13 -3.92
N ASN A 85 15.23 -9.26 -3.34
CA ASN A 85 15.40 -9.33 -1.89
C ASN A 85 14.92 -8.03 -1.21
N PHE A 86 15.24 -6.87 -1.80
CA PHE A 86 14.77 -5.57 -1.31
C PHE A 86 13.23 -5.48 -1.35
N ILE A 87 12.60 -5.93 -2.43
CA ILE A 87 11.13 -5.95 -2.53
C ILE A 87 10.50 -6.89 -1.50
N GLU A 88 11.05 -8.10 -1.32
CA GLU A 88 10.56 -9.06 -0.33
C GLU A 88 10.72 -8.55 1.12
N GLU A 89 11.83 -7.86 1.40
CA GLU A 89 12.05 -7.21 2.69
C GLU A 89 11.04 -6.10 2.92
N LYS A 90 10.81 -5.23 1.93
CA LYS A 90 10.03 -4.00 2.12
C LYS A 90 8.53 -4.17 1.92
N ILE A 91 8.06 -5.10 1.11
CA ILE A 91 6.64 -5.24 0.77
C ILE A 91 6.03 -6.46 1.45
N CYS A 92 4.89 -6.25 2.10
CA CYS A 92 4.04 -7.31 2.64
C CYS A 92 2.68 -7.29 1.92
N PRO A 93 2.31 -8.35 1.19
CA PRO A 93 0.93 -8.52 0.72
C PRO A 93 0.01 -8.71 1.92
N LEU A 94 -1.03 -7.90 2.02
CA LEU A 94 -2.10 -8.05 3.00
C LEU A 94 -3.39 -8.41 2.27
N LEU A 95 -3.90 -9.61 2.52
CA LEU A 95 -5.14 -10.06 1.87
C LEU A 95 -6.32 -9.37 2.53
N GLY A 96 -7.11 -8.68 1.72
CA GLY A 96 -8.33 -8.07 2.21
C GLY A 96 -8.98 -7.16 1.20
N ASP A 97 -10.15 -6.66 1.58
CA ASP A 97 -10.96 -5.77 0.76
C ASP A 97 -11.57 -4.68 1.63
N ILE A 98 -11.48 -3.43 1.16
CA ILE A 98 -11.99 -2.27 1.88
C ILE A 98 -13.51 -2.27 2.06
N ILE A 99 -14.24 -3.09 1.30
CA ILE A 99 -15.70 -3.20 1.41
C ILE A 99 -16.14 -3.99 2.64
N TYR A 100 -15.24 -4.78 3.24
CA TYR A 100 -15.55 -5.58 4.43
C TYR A 100 -15.10 -4.86 5.70
N GLU A 101 -15.83 -5.12 6.79
CA GLU A 101 -15.41 -4.69 8.11
C GLU A 101 -14.00 -5.22 8.40
N ASN A 102 -13.17 -4.35 8.97
CA ASN A 102 -11.77 -4.62 9.25
C ASN A 102 -10.98 -5.22 8.06
N PHE A 103 -11.33 -4.81 6.84
CA PHE A 103 -10.75 -5.28 5.60
C PHE A 103 -10.95 -6.79 5.30
N GLY A 104 -11.82 -7.47 6.06
CA GLY A 104 -11.99 -8.93 5.98
C GLY A 104 -10.86 -9.72 6.68
N LEU A 105 -10.07 -9.05 7.53
CA LEU A 105 -9.03 -9.67 8.34
C LEU A 105 -9.61 -10.25 9.63
N ASP A 106 -8.96 -11.27 10.17
CA ASP A 106 -9.31 -11.76 11.50
C ASP A 106 -8.78 -10.83 12.61
N ASN A 107 -9.36 -10.95 13.81
CA ASN A 107 -9.04 -10.09 14.95
C ASN A 107 -7.56 -10.18 15.39
N ALA A 108 -6.93 -11.34 15.25
CA ALA A 108 -5.53 -11.51 15.66
C ALA A 108 -4.60 -10.77 14.69
N GLN A 109 -4.86 -10.91 13.38
CA GLN A 109 -4.16 -10.17 12.33
C GLN A 109 -4.33 -8.66 12.50
N LEU A 110 -5.55 -8.20 12.78
CA LEU A 110 -5.83 -6.78 13.02
C LEU A 110 -5.07 -6.25 14.23
N GLU A 111 -5.06 -7.00 15.33
CA GLU A 111 -4.35 -6.59 16.53
C GLU A 111 -2.85 -6.47 16.28
N GLU A 112 -2.25 -7.43 15.56
CA GLU A 112 -0.85 -7.37 15.16
C GLU A 112 -0.56 -6.17 14.24
N LEU A 113 -1.37 -5.99 13.20
CA LEU A 113 -1.23 -4.87 12.25
C LEU A 113 -1.39 -3.51 12.93
N SER A 114 -2.31 -3.39 13.88
CA SER A 114 -2.56 -2.14 14.61
C SER A 114 -1.36 -1.69 15.45
N LYS A 115 -0.53 -2.65 15.90
CA LYS A 115 0.70 -2.39 16.67
C LYS A 115 1.87 -1.99 15.77
N ASP A 116 1.86 -2.43 14.52
CA ASP A 116 2.96 -2.18 13.59
C ASP A 116 2.74 -0.97 12.68
N ILE A 117 1.52 -0.74 12.20
CA ILE A 117 1.22 0.32 11.22
C ILE A 117 1.32 1.71 11.86
N ASP A 118 2.15 2.56 11.29
CA ASP A 118 2.26 3.97 11.67
C ASP A 118 1.40 4.90 10.80
N VAL A 119 1.24 4.55 9.51
CA VAL A 119 0.59 5.41 8.51
C VAL A 119 -0.35 4.59 7.65
N ILE A 120 -1.53 5.13 7.39
CA ILE A 120 -2.49 4.58 6.44
C ILE A 120 -2.66 5.56 5.27
N VAL A 121 -2.43 5.08 4.05
CA VAL A 121 -2.75 5.81 2.82
C VAL A 121 -3.93 5.12 2.15
N ASN A 122 -5.09 5.77 2.22
CA ASN A 122 -6.29 5.27 1.55
C ASN A 122 -6.38 5.83 0.12
N GLY A 123 -6.01 5.01 -0.86
CA GLY A 123 -6.11 5.34 -2.28
C GLY A 123 -7.05 4.43 -3.06
N ALA A 124 -7.73 3.50 -2.38
CA ALA A 124 -8.69 2.60 -2.99
C ALA A 124 -9.97 3.36 -3.32
N ALA A 125 -10.27 3.44 -4.61
CA ALA A 125 -11.53 3.96 -5.12
C ALA A 125 -11.96 3.12 -6.33
N THR A 126 -13.27 2.98 -6.51
CA THR A 126 -13.82 2.47 -7.76
C THR A 126 -13.67 3.55 -8.84
N THR A 127 -12.79 3.32 -9.81
CA THR A 127 -12.62 4.23 -10.96
C THR A 127 -13.38 3.75 -12.21
N ASN A 128 -14.24 2.75 -12.06
CA ASN A 128 -15.09 2.26 -13.12
C ASN A 128 -16.33 3.18 -13.25
N PHE A 129 -16.31 4.08 -14.24
CA PHE A 129 -17.37 5.07 -14.48
C PHE A 129 -18.74 4.46 -14.84
N PHE A 130 -18.82 3.14 -15.06
CA PHE A 130 -20.05 2.43 -15.44
C PHE A 130 -20.58 1.47 -14.36
N GLU A 131 -20.02 1.47 -13.16
CA GLU A 131 -20.51 0.63 -12.05
C GLU A 131 -21.78 1.18 -11.40
N ARG A 132 -22.66 0.28 -10.93
CA ARG A 132 -23.86 0.65 -10.16
C ARG A 132 -23.45 1.29 -8.83
N PHE A 133 -24.24 2.27 -8.38
CA PHE A 133 -23.99 3.14 -7.22
C PHE A 133 -23.65 2.42 -5.89
N GLU A 134 -24.07 1.17 -5.72
CA GLU A 134 -23.83 0.38 -4.50
C GLU A 134 -22.34 0.01 -4.32
N ALA A 135 -21.64 -0.35 -5.40
CA ALA A 135 -20.20 -0.65 -5.35
C ALA A 135 -19.36 0.62 -5.07
N PHE A 136 -19.85 1.78 -5.52
CA PHE A 136 -19.22 3.08 -5.28
C PHE A 136 -19.34 3.54 -3.82
N SER A 137 -20.49 3.26 -3.19
CA SER A 137 -20.77 3.67 -1.80
C SER A 137 -19.91 2.91 -0.78
N GLY A 138 -19.66 1.61 -1.00
CA GLY A 138 -18.84 0.78 -0.12
C GLY A 138 -17.37 1.22 -0.05
N CYS A 139 -16.76 1.57 -1.19
CA CYS A 139 -15.36 2.01 -1.22
C CYS A 139 -15.11 3.39 -0.59
N THR A 140 -16.09 4.30 -0.68
CA THR A 140 -15.87 5.73 -0.34
C THR A 140 -16.25 6.07 1.10
N LEU A 141 -17.22 5.37 1.69
CA LEU A 141 -17.75 5.70 3.03
C LEU A 141 -17.03 4.99 4.18
N LEU A 142 -16.23 3.96 3.90
CA LEU A 142 -15.45 3.23 4.91
C LEU A 142 -14.07 3.87 5.10
N VAL A 143 -14.04 5.07 5.69
CA VAL A 143 -12.84 5.52 6.41
C VAL A 143 -12.90 4.82 7.77
N PRO A 144 -11.97 3.90 8.10
CA PRO A 144 -12.00 3.21 9.38
C PRO A 144 -11.94 4.27 10.49
N SER A 145 -12.92 4.26 11.38
CA SER A 145 -12.85 5.03 12.62
C SER A 145 -11.80 4.38 13.51
N VAL A 146 -10.52 4.71 13.28
CA VAL A 146 -9.41 4.30 14.14
C VAL A 146 -9.60 5.02 15.48
N HIS A 147 -10.31 4.39 16.40
CA HIS A 147 -10.35 4.82 17.80
C HIS A 147 -8.99 4.48 18.40
N LYS A 148 -8.24 5.52 18.75
CA LYS A 148 -7.08 5.43 19.64
C LYS A 148 -7.51 5.15 21.07
#